data_AF-A0A9X8ED39-F1
#
_entry.id   AF-A0A9X8ED39-F1
#
_cell.length_a   1.000
_cell.length_b   1.000
_cell.length_c   1.000
_cell.angle_alpha   90.00
_cell.angle_beta   90.00
_cell.angle_gamma   90.00
#
_symmetry.space_group_name_H-M   'P 1'
#
loop_
_entity.id
_entity.type
_entity.pdbx_description
1 polymer ?
#
loop_
_entity_poly.entity_id
_entity_poly.type
_entity_poly.pdbx_seq_one_letter_code
_entity_poly.pdbx_strand_id
1 'polypeptide(L)'
;MLNVSALITRLQDQTTSDQVFLGQCLEDYSEVVDNCDDVIDSLFPIFDKVLPDPGEDGVRVLTNFTRREFVVLWEIVKLPLKARRHNGRGSKCKTSPRYLLFMTLALLMHYKSWEKHAMDFGFRAPIYQMLVRRVIDVWSLC
;
A
#
# COMPACT_ATOMS: atom_id res chain seq x y z
N MET A 1 35.27 5.38 17.40
CA MET A 1 34.57 4.13 17.76
C MET A 1 33.08 4.39 17.71
N LEU A 2 32.36 3.69 16.84
CA LEU A 2 30.93 3.87 16.65
C LEU A 2 30.20 3.07 17.75
N ASN A 3 29.41 3.74 18.61
CA ASN A 3 28.69 3.06 19.68
C ASN A 3 27.46 2.36 19.12
N VAL A 4 27.64 1.10 18.72
CA VAL A 4 26.61 0.28 18.07
C VAL A 4 25.38 0.13 18.94
N SER A 5 25.54 -0.02 20.26
CA SER A 5 24.41 -0.16 21.20
C SER A 5 23.55 1.10 21.23
N ALA A 6 24.17 2.29 21.31
CA ALA A 6 23.43 3.55 21.27
C ALA A 6 22.73 3.77 19.91
N LEU A 7 23.32 3.28 18.82
CA LEU A 7 22.71 3.34 17.49
C LEU A 7 21.47 2.45 17.39
N ILE A 8 21.55 1.21 17.91
CA ILE A 8 20.43 0.26 17.93
C ILE A 8 19.26 0.83 18.73
N THR A 9 19.52 1.38 19.93
CA THR A 9 18.49 2.01 20.76
C THR A 9 17.79 3.14 19.99
N ARG A 10 18.55 4.01 19.33
CA ARG A 10 17.98 5.11 18.52
C ARG A 10 17.10 4.61 17.37
N LEU A 11 17.48 3.51 16.71
CA LEU A 11 16.68 2.93 15.64
C LEU A 11 15.40 2.28 16.16
N GLN A 12 15.45 1.65 17.34
CA GLN A 12 14.27 1.10 18.01
C GLN A 12 13.31 2.18 18.47
N ASP A 13 13.83 3.27 19.05
CA ASP A 13 13.05 4.44 19.45
C ASP A 13 12.38 5.10 18.23
N GLN A 14 13.13 5.26 17.13
CA GLN A 14 12.59 5.79 15.88
C GLN A 14 11.48 4.88 15.32
N THR A 15 11.69 3.56 15.30
CA THR A 15 10.69 2.59 14.82
C THR A 15 9.41 2.68 15.65
N THR A 16 9.54 2.80 16.97
CA THR A 16 8.41 2.91 17.89
C THR A 16 7.65 4.23 17.68
N SER A 17 8.39 5.34 17.55
CA SER A 17 7.83 6.66 17.24
C SER A 17 7.08 6.66 15.91
N ASP A 18 7.66 6.06 14.87
CA ASP A 18 7.04 5.95 13.55
C ASP A 18 5.74 5.13 13.61
N GLN A 19 5.73 4.04 14.39
CA GLN A 19 4.51 3.25 14.57
C GLN A 19 3.39 4.03 15.28
N VAL A 20 3.73 4.79 16.32
CA VAL A 20 2.76 5.65 17.02
C VAL A 20 2.23 6.73 16.09
N PHE A 21 3.12 7.39 15.34
CA PHE A 21 2.75 8.42 14.37
C PHE A 21 1.82 7.88 13.27
N LEU A 22 2.09 6.68 12.76
CA LEU A 22 1.23 6.02 11.78
C LEU A 22 -0.11 5.60 12.37
N GLY A 23 -0.13 5.15 13.63
CA GLY A 23 -1.36 4.87 14.36
C GLY A 23 -2.23 6.13 14.49
N GLN A 24 -1.61 7.26 14.83
CA GLN A 24 -2.30 8.56 14.91
C GLN A 24 -2.80 9.02 13.54
N CYS A 25 -1.98 8.89 12.49
CA CYS A 25 -2.39 9.20 11.12
C CYS A 25 -3.54 8.30 10.64
N LEU A 26 -3.60 7.05 11.11
CA LEU A 26 -4.70 6.13 10.81
C LEU A 26 -6.01 6.63 11.43
N GLU A 27 -5.95 7.15 12.65
CA GLU A 27 -7.10 7.74 13.32
C GLU A 27 -7.52 9.05 12.64
N ASP A 28 -6.57 9.95 12.40
CA ASP A 28 -6.80 11.30 11.85
C ASP A 28 -7.30 11.29 10.40
N TYR A 29 -6.90 10.30 9.61
CA TYR A 29 -7.24 10.22 8.18
C TYR A 29 -8.14 9.03 7.81
N SER A 30 -8.71 8.38 8.83
CA SER A 30 -9.72 7.32 8.69
C SER A 30 -10.80 7.68 7.66
N GLU A 31 -11.30 8.92 7.67
CA GLU A 31 -12.40 9.38 6.79
C GLU A 31 -12.01 9.61 5.31
N VAL A 32 -10.75 10.00 5.03
CA VAL A 32 -10.30 10.25 3.64
C VAL A 32 -10.21 8.93 2.86
N VAL A 33 -9.93 7.86 3.59
CA VAL A 33 -9.82 6.50 3.08
C VAL A 33 -11.18 5.90 2.75
N ASP A 34 -12.33 6.59 2.91
CA ASP A 34 -13.59 5.94 3.32
C ASP A 34 -14.82 6.04 2.39
N ASN A 35 -14.78 5.52 1.16
CA ASN A 35 -15.98 5.34 0.31
C ASN A 35 -15.76 4.41 -0.91
N CYS A 36 -16.00 3.09 -0.89
CA CYS A 36 -16.24 2.29 -2.13
C CYS A 36 -16.81 0.91 -1.82
N ASP A 37 -18.05 0.64 -2.24
CA ASP A 37 -18.51 -0.72 -2.52
C ASP A 37 -18.60 -1.04 -4.04
N ASP A 38 -18.58 -0.07 -4.95
CA ASP A 38 -18.66 -0.38 -6.40
C ASP A 38 -17.89 0.62 -7.27
N VAL A 39 -16.61 0.85 -6.97
CA VAL A 39 -15.75 1.53 -7.93
C VAL A 39 -15.14 0.50 -8.84
N ILE A 40 -15.68 0.47 -10.06
CA ILE A 40 -15.14 -0.19 -11.24
C ILE A 40 -13.62 0.06 -11.23
N ASP A 41 -12.81 -0.98 -11.45
CA ASP A 41 -11.35 -0.88 -11.63
C ASP A 41 -10.94 0.20 -12.68
N SER A 42 -11.91 0.73 -13.45
CA SER A 42 -11.92 1.83 -14.43
C SER A 42 -11.89 3.27 -13.87
N LEU A 43 -11.68 3.49 -12.57
CA LEU A 43 -11.62 4.83 -11.96
C LEU A 43 -10.20 5.27 -11.58
N PHE A 44 -9.19 4.51 -11.98
CA PHE A 44 -7.80 4.81 -11.65
C PHE A 44 -7.09 5.28 -12.91
N PRO A 45 -7.01 6.60 -13.19
CA PRO A 45 -6.39 7.11 -14.40
C PRO A 45 -4.91 6.74 -14.56
N ILE A 46 -4.22 6.28 -13.52
CA ILE A 46 -2.88 5.68 -13.65
C ILE A 46 -2.99 4.24 -14.14
N PHE A 47 -3.89 3.44 -13.58
CA PHE A 47 -4.18 2.07 -14.05
C PHE A 47 -4.69 2.11 -15.48
N ASP A 48 -5.68 2.95 -15.78
CA ASP A 48 -6.24 3.19 -17.12
C ASP A 48 -5.32 4.01 -18.04
N LYS A 49 -4.15 4.49 -17.60
CA LYS A 49 -3.09 4.99 -18.52
C LYS A 49 -1.98 3.96 -18.72
N VAL A 50 -1.81 3.05 -17.78
CA VAL A 50 -0.84 1.94 -17.81
C VAL A 50 -1.43 0.73 -18.55
N LEU A 51 -2.76 0.62 -18.65
CA LEU A 51 -3.48 -0.45 -19.36
C LEU A 51 -3.70 -0.25 -20.88
N PRO A 52 -3.86 0.97 -21.45
CA PRO A 52 -4.33 1.10 -22.83
C PRO A 52 -3.24 1.19 -23.91
N ASP A 53 -1.95 1.17 -23.57
CA ASP A 53 -0.91 0.95 -24.58
C ASP A 53 -0.48 -0.55 -24.56
N PRO A 54 -0.32 -1.20 -25.72
CA PRO A 54 -0.69 -2.59 -25.98
C PRO A 54 0.41 -3.57 -25.59
N GLY A 55 0.83 -3.56 -24.33
CA GLY A 55 1.92 -4.39 -23.85
C GLY A 55 1.74 -4.90 -22.44
N GLU A 56 2.29 -6.08 -22.20
CA GLU A 56 2.54 -6.68 -20.89
C GLU A 56 3.38 -5.77 -19.96
N ASP A 57 3.89 -4.64 -20.48
CA ASP A 57 4.89 -3.77 -19.88
C ASP A 57 4.36 -2.83 -18.79
N GLY A 58 3.12 -2.37 -18.81
CA GLY A 58 2.68 -1.36 -17.84
C GLY A 58 2.76 -1.80 -16.37
N VAL A 59 2.25 -3.01 -16.09
CA VAL A 59 2.35 -3.65 -14.77
C VAL A 59 3.79 -4.09 -14.50
N ARG A 60 4.51 -4.57 -15.51
CA ARG A 60 5.89 -5.04 -15.39
C ARG A 60 6.89 -3.90 -15.11
N VAL A 61 6.72 -2.73 -15.71
CA VAL A 61 7.57 -1.54 -15.47
C VAL A 61 7.43 -1.03 -14.04
N LEU A 62 6.22 -1.11 -13.48
CA LEU A 62 5.96 -0.62 -12.13
C LEU A 62 6.21 -1.68 -11.06
N THR A 63 5.95 -2.96 -11.35
CA THR A 63 5.94 -4.02 -10.32
C THR A 63 6.81 -5.23 -10.64
N ASN A 64 7.49 -5.28 -11.79
CA ASN A 64 8.21 -6.44 -12.33
C ASN A 64 7.38 -7.72 -12.53
N PHE A 65 6.08 -7.70 -12.23
CA PHE A 65 5.17 -8.81 -12.48
C PHE A 65 4.49 -8.66 -13.84
N THR A 66 4.37 -9.78 -14.54
CA THR A 66 3.41 -9.91 -15.64
C THR A 66 1.99 -9.77 -15.11
N ARG A 67 1.05 -9.44 -15.99
CA ARG A 67 -0.38 -9.40 -15.64
C ARG A 67 -0.85 -10.72 -15.00
N ARG A 68 -0.35 -11.86 -15.48
CA ARG A 68 -0.72 -13.19 -14.97
C ARG A 68 -0.22 -13.42 -13.55
N GLU A 69 1.05 -13.11 -13.28
CA GLU A 69 1.61 -13.24 -11.93
C GLU A 69 0.91 -12.31 -10.94
N PHE A 70 0.59 -11.08 -11.36
CA PHE A 70 -0.20 -10.17 -10.53
C PHE A 70 -1.58 -10.74 -10.18
N VAL A 71 -2.26 -11.37 -11.13
CA VAL A 71 -3.55 -12.05 -10.86
C VAL A 71 -3.38 -13.19 -9.86
N VAL A 72 -2.34 -14.01 -10.01
CA VAL A 72 -2.05 -15.10 -9.05
C VAL A 72 -1.80 -14.55 -7.64
N LEU A 73 -0.97 -13.50 -7.52
CA LEU A 73 -0.71 -12.83 -6.24
C LEU A 73 -1.99 -12.26 -5.62
N TRP A 74 -2.82 -11.61 -6.44
CA TRP A 74 -4.12 -11.08 -6.00
C TRP A 74 -5.02 -12.20 -5.46
N GLU A 75 -5.10 -13.35 -6.13
CA GLU A 75 -5.91 -14.48 -5.69
C GLU A 75 -5.49 -15.04 -4.33
N ILE A 76 -4.19 -15.02 -4.01
CA ILE A 76 -3.66 -15.44 -2.70
C ILE A 76 -4.10 -14.47 -1.60
N VAL A 77 -4.03 -13.17 -1.85
CA VAL A 77 -4.23 -12.14 -0.80
C VAL A 77 -5.64 -11.57 -0.72
N LYS A 78 -6.48 -11.77 -1.74
CA LYS A 78 -7.80 -11.11 -1.81
C LYS A 78 -8.67 -11.42 -0.60
N LEU A 79 -8.66 -12.66 -0.11
CA LEU A 79 -9.48 -13.10 1.02
C LEU A 79 -9.01 -12.47 2.34
N PRO A 80 -7.74 -12.62 2.76
CA PRO A 80 -7.27 -12.02 4.01
C PRO A 80 -7.29 -10.49 3.95
N LEU A 81 -7.02 -9.88 2.78
CA LEU A 81 -7.06 -8.42 2.63
C LEU A 81 -8.49 -7.87 2.71
N LYS A 82 -9.49 -8.59 2.17
CA LYS A 82 -10.91 -8.26 2.36
C LYS A 82 -11.39 -8.55 3.78
N ALA A 83 -10.93 -9.63 4.43
CA ALA A 83 -11.32 -9.97 5.80
C ALA A 83 -10.81 -8.94 6.83
N ARG A 84 -9.56 -8.46 6.68
CA ARG A 84 -8.98 -7.44 7.56
C ARG A 84 -9.71 -6.09 7.48
N ARG A 85 -10.46 -5.85 6.39
CA ARG A 85 -11.35 -4.70 6.23
C ARG A 85 -12.58 -4.76 7.15
N HIS A 86 -13.07 -5.96 7.49
CA HIS A 86 -14.24 -6.14 8.35
C HIS A 86 -13.93 -6.04 9.85
N ASN A 87 -12.66 -6.15 10.25
CA ASN A 87 -12.25 -6.07 11.66
C ASN A 87 -11.97 -4.63 12.15
N GLY A 88 -12.12 -3.63 11.27
CA GLY A 88 -12.06 -2.20 11.63
C GLY A 88 -13.45 -1.62 11.85
N ARG A 89 -13.56 -0.67 12.79
CA ARG A 89 -14.81 0.01 13.20
C ARG A 89 -15.49 0.70 12.01
N GLY A 90 -16.37 -0.02 11.31
CA GLY A 90 -17.54 0.51 10.59
C GLY A 90 -17.31 1.47 9.41
N SER A 91 -16.13 1.56 8.81
CA SER A 91 -15.81 2.56 7.80
C SER A 91 -15.30 1.91 6.49
N LYS A 92 -15.93 2.23 5.36
CA LYS A 92 -15.80 1.53 4.07
C LYS A 92 -14.76 2.17 3.12
N CYS A 93 -13.55 1.60 3.00
CA CYS A 93 -12.44 2.02 2.10
C CYS A 93 -12.78 2.45 0.63
N LYS A 94 -12.22 3.57 0.10
CA LYS A 94 -12.19 4.08 -1.31
C LYS A 94 -11.18 3.36 -2.22
N THR A 95 -10.10 2.86 -1.64
CA THR A 95 -9.01 2.25 -2.39
C THR A 95 -9.35 0.78 -2.64
N SER A 96 -9.54 0.38 -3.91
CA SER A 96 -9.71 -1.04 -4.27
C SER A 96 -8.58 -1.86 -3.64
N PRO A 97 -8.85 -2.98 -2.94
CA PRO A 97 -7.77 -3.76 -2.33
C PRO A 97 -6.79 -4.31 -3.37
N ARG A 98 -7.24 -4.45 -4.63
CA ARG A 98 -6.39 -4.81 -5.77
C ARG A 98 -5.47 -3.66 -6.19
N TYR A 99 -5.98 -2.44 -6.20
CA TYR A 99 -5.16 -1.23 -6.42
C TYR A 99 -4.16 -1.01 -5.27
N LEU A 100 -4.57 -1.32 -4.04
CA LEU A 100 -3.72 -1.27 -2.86
C LEU A 100 -2.53 -2.25 -2.96
N LEU A 101 -2.79 -3.48 -3.42
CA LEU A 101 -1.74 -4.46 -3.73
C LEU A 101 -0.77 -3.92 -4.78
N PHE A 102 -1.29 -3.33 -5.86
CA PHE A 102 -0.47 -2.76 -6.93
C PHE A 102 0.45 -1.63 -6.44
N MET A 103 -0.07 -0.68 -5.66
CA MET A 103 0.74 0.40 -5.10
C MET A 103 1.87 -0.14 -4.20
N THR A 104 1.56 -1.16 -3.39
CA THR A 104 2.54 -1.82 -2.51
C THR A 104 3.65 -2.49 -3.33
N LEU A 105 3.30 -3.22 -4.38
CA LEU A 105 4.28 -3.85 -5.27
C LEU A 105 5.13 -2.80 -5.99
N ALA A 106 4.52 -1.69 -6.44
CA ALA A 106 5.24 -0.61 -7.10
C ALA A 106 6.26 0.08 -6.18
N LEU A 107 5.92 0.27 -4.90
CA LEU A 107 6.84 0.73 -3.88
C LEU A 107 8.00 -0.23 -3.67
N LEU A 108 7.71 -1.54 -3.53
CA LEU A 108 8.74 -2.55 -3.28
C LEU A 108 9.74 -2.65 -4.44
N MET A 109 9.29 -2.40 -5.67
CA MET A 109 10.18 -2.42 -6.83
C MET A 109 11.02 -1.16 -6.99
N HIS A 110 10.45 0.01 -6.72
CA HIS A 110 11.13 1.29 -6.88
C HIS A 110 11.44 1.87 -5.51
N TYR A 111 12.60 1.55 -4.92
CA TYR A 111 12.97 2.15 -3.63
C TYR A 111 13.14 3.67 -3.75
N LYS A 112 12.14 4.43 -3.30
CA LYS A 112 12.12 5.91 -3.25
C LYS A 112 11.48 6.34 -1.94
N SER A 113 11.56 7.64 -1.62
CA SER A 113 10.91 8.18 -0.41
C SER A 113 9.40 7.97 -0.45
N TRP A 114 8.80 7.85 0.74
CA TRP A 114 7.36 7.75 0.93
C TRP A 114 6.62 8.94 0.31
N GLU A 115 7.17 10.15 0.43
CA GLU A 115 6.63 11.37 -0.16
C GLU A 115 6.51 11.28 -1.68
N LYS A 116 7.52 10.72 -2.35
CA LYS A 116 7.53 10.62 -3.80
C LYS A 116 6.49 9.61 -4.29
N HIS A 117 6.44 8.43 -3.68
CA HIS A 117 5.43 7.42 -4.02
C HIS A 117 4.02 7.88 -3.70
N ALA A 118 3.82 8.50 -2.53
CA ALA A 118 2.53 9.04 -2.16
C ALA A 118 2.08 10.10 -3.18
N MET A 119 2.97 11.00 -3.61
CA MET A 119 2.68 11.97 -4.66
C MET A 119 2.33 11.30 -5.99
N ASP A 120 3.10 10.30 -6.43
CA ASP A 120 2.89 9.55 -7.68
C ASP A 120 1.49 8.88 -7.70
N PHE A 121 0.98 8.45 -6.54
CA PHE A 121 -0.33 7.81 -6.39
C PHE A 121 -1.45 8.73 -5.88
N GLY A 122 -1.19 10.03 -5.67
CA GLY A 122 -2.19 11.00 -5.22
C GLY A 122 -2.56 10.94 -3.73
N PHE A 123 -1.68 10.39 -2.89
CA PHE A 123 -1.83 10.29 -1.44
C PHE A 123 -0.86 11.22 -0.69
N ARG A 124 -1.13 11.41 0.60
CA ARG A 124 -0.13 11.93 1.55
C ARG A 124 0.74 10.79 2.07
N ALA A 125 2.02 11.05 2.33
CA ALA A 125 2.99 10.04 2.76
C ALA A 125 2.50 9.15 3.93
N PRO A 126 1.93 9.70 5.02
CA PRO A 126 1.48 8.87 6.14
C PRO A 126 0.31 7.94 5.77
N ILE A 127 -0.62 8.42 4.93
CA ILE A 127 -1.76 7.63 4.46
C ILE A 127 -1.27 6.50 3.55
N TYR A 128 -0.35 6.82 2.63
CA TYR A 128 0.24 5.83 1.73
C TYR A 128 1.01 4.75 2.49
N GLN A 129 1.82 5.14 3.48
CA GLN A 129 2.56 4.22 4.33
C GLN A 129 1.63 3.31 5.15
N MET A 130 0.56 3.84 5.72
CA MET A 130 -0.47 3.06 6.41
C MET A 130 -1.11 2.02 5.47
N LEU A 131 -1.48 2.44 4.26
CA LEU A 131 -2.09 1.60 3.24
C LEU A 131 -1.16 0.44 2.84
N VAL A 132 0.12 0.73 2.60
CA VAL A 132 1.16 -0.28 2.30
C VAL A 132 1.36 -1.26 3.45
N ARG A 133 1.42 -0.77 4.70
CA ARG A 133 1.55 -1.59 5.90
C ARG A 133 0.44 -2.64 5.98
N ARG A 134 -0.81 -2.28 5.65
CA ARG A 134 -1.95 -3.21 5.65
C ARG A 134 -1.74 -4.40 4.72
N VAL A 135 -1.11 -4.22 3.55
CA VAL A 135 -0.82 -5.31 2.60
C VAL A 135 0.33 -6.17 3.11
N ILE A 136 1.40 -5.55 3.59
CA ILE A 136 2.58 -6.27 4.12
C ILE A 136 2.18 -7.18 5.29
N ASP A 137 1.33 -6.69 6.19
CA ASP A 137 0.84 -7.48 7.31
C ASP A 137 0.02 -8.70 6.84
N VAL A 138 -0.74 -8.58 5.75
CA VAL A 138 -1.48 -9.71 5.17
C VAL A 138 -0.53 -10.74 4.56
N TRP A 139 0.49 -10.29 3.83
CA TRP A 139 1.52 -11.19 3.30
C TRP A 139 2.32 -11.89 4.39
N SER A 140 2.48 -11.27 5.56
CA SER A 140 3.19 -11.87 6.68
C SER A 140 2.39 -13.00 7.35
N LEU A 141 1.12 -13.17 6.98
CA LEU A 141 0.20 -14.22 7.47
C LEU A 141 -0.07 -15.31 6.44
N CYS A 142 0.45 -15.16 5.21
CA CYS A 142 0.35 -16.14 4.12
C CYS A 142 1.65 -16.93 4.00
#